data_AF-A0A7Z0TCC7-F1
#
_entry.id   AF-A0A7Z0TCC7-F1
#
_cell.length_a   1.000
_cell.length_b   1.000
_cell.length_c   1.000
_cell.angle_alpha   90.00
_cell.angle_beta   90.00
_cell.angle_gamma   90.00
#
_symmetry.space_group_name_H-M   'P 1'
#
loop_
_entity.id
_entity.type
_entity.pdbx_description
1 polymer ?
#
loop_
_entity_poly.entity_id
_entity_poly.type
_entity_poly.pdbx_seq_one_letter_code
_entity_poly.pdbx_strand_id
1 'polypeptide(L)'
;MRYFIYLLLVYISYLDLKETYIYDRDLLILFLLIFFSTKEGMYSSYLGMGIFSIPFFILLIIEYHIKYELIGLGDVKLIIIFGIYFGYRDAYFLLSFYQVMFLSSLIYGLILRKRYVPFAPAMCLSFVFHDVMYV
;
A
#
# COMPACT_ATOMS: atom_id res chain seq x y z
N MET A 1 18.68 0.48 5.09
CA MET A 1 17.50 0.99 4.37
C MET A 1 16.21 0.31 4.81
N ARG A 2 16.07 -1.03 4.72
CA ARG A 2 14.82 -1.75 5.08
C ARG A 2 14.20 -1.37 6.43
N TYR A 3 14.97 -1.32 7.52
CA TYR A 3 14.43 -0.94 8.84
C TYR A 3 13.85 0.49 8.90
N PHE A 4 14.44 1.44 8.16
CA PHE A 4 13.90 2.81 8.07
C PHE A 4 12.59 2.84 7.31
N ILE A 5 12.47 2.02 6.26
CA ILE A 5 11.20 1.84 5.53
C ILE A 5 10.13 1.29 6.48
N TYR A 6 10.43 0.24 7.25
CA TYR A 6 9.47 -0.31 8.20
C TYR A 6 9.04 0.70 9.27
N LEU A 7 9.99 1.45 9.84
CA LEU A 7 9.67 2.52 10.80
C LEU A 7 8.74 3.58 10.19
N LEU A 8 9.01 3.98 8.94
CA LEU A 8 8.18 4.95 8.23
C LEU A 8 6.78 4.38 7.90
N LEU A 9 6.68 3.10 7.54
CA LEU A 9 5.40 2.44 7.30
C LEU A 9 4.56 2.34 8.58
N VAL A 10 5.19 2.04 9.72
CA VAL A 10 4.52 2.05 11.03
C VAL A 10 4.05 3.47 11.36
N TYR A 11 4.87 4.48 11.09
CA TYR A 11 4.50 5.88 11.28
C TYR A 11 3.32 6.30 10.39
N ILE A 12 3.32 5.96 9.11
CA ILE A 12 2.21 6.22 8.17
C ILE A 12 0.94 5.51 8.64
N SER A 13 1.06 4.24 9.07
CA SER A 13 -0.07 3.47 9.61
C SER A 13 -0.65 4.12 10.87
N TYR A 14 0.20 4.64 11.75
CA TYR A 14 -0.21 5.36 12.95
C TYR A 14 -0.93 6.67 12.62
N LEU A 15 -0.41 7.45 11.68
CA LEU A 15 -1.05 8.67 11.22
C LEU A 15 -2.42 8.39 10.60
N ASP A 16 -2.54 7.38 9.73
CA ASP A 16 -3.82 7.01 9.13
C ASP A 16 -4.86 6.57 10.18
N LEU A 17 -4.42 5.83 11.21
CA LEU A 17 -5.30 5.44 12.33
C LEU A 17 -5.80 6.63 13.17
N LYS A 18 -4.97 7.65 13.34
CA LYS A 18 -5.22 8.81 14.21
C LYS A 18 -5.94 9.94 13.48
N GLU A 19 -5.51 10.23 12.26
CA GLU A 19 -5.85 11.44 11.50
C GLU A 19 -6.59 11.11 10.19
N THR A 20 -6.73 9.82 9.84
CA THR A 20 -7.41 9.33 8.60
C THR A 20 -6.86 9.94 7.32
N TYR A 21 -5.60 10.40 7.37
CA TYR A 21 -4.95 11.10 6.28
C TYR A 21 -3.48 10.71 6.20
N ILE A 22 -2.99 10.60 4.97
CA ILE A 22 -1.58 10.31 4.67
C ILE A 22 -0.96 11.57 4.06
N TYR A 23 0.05 12.14 4.72
CA TYR A 23 0.72 13.33 4.22
C TYR A 23 1.62 13.03 3.03
N ASP A 24 1.53 13.86 2.00
CA ASP A 24 2.34 13.76 0.78
C ASP A 24 3.85 13.82 1.07
N ARG A 25 4.27 14.58 2.10
CA ARG A 25 5.67 14.63 2.53
C ARG A 25 6.18 13.24 2.94
N ASP A 26 5.37 12.49 3.68
CA ASP A 26 5.77 11.21 4.25
C ASP A 26 5.81 10.14 3.15
N LEU A 27 4.89 10.21 2.19
CA LEU A 27 4.92 9.40 0.95
C LEU A 27 6.13 9.73 0.06
N LEU A 28 6.51 11.01 -0.05
CA LEU A 28 7.69 11.42 -0.82
C LEU A 28 8.98 10.87 -0.20
N ILE A 29 9.11 10.93 1.13
CA ILE A 29 10.24 10.34 1.84
C ILE A 29 10.26 8.82 1.62
N LEU A 30 9.11 8.14 1.73
CA LEU A 30 8.98 6.71 1.49
C LEU A 30 9.41 6.35 0.05
N PHE A 31 8.94 7.11 -0.93
CA PHE A 31 9.30 6.95 -2.34
C PHE A 31 10.81 7.06 -2.54
N LEU A 32 11.46 8.09 -2.00
CA LEU A 32 12.91 8.26 -2.14
C LEU A 32 13.67 7.09 -1.50
N LEU A 33 13.28 6.67 -0.28
CA LEU A 33 13.90 5.53 0.38
C LEU A 33 13.79 4.25 -0.45
N ILE A 34 12.61 3.98 -1.01
CA ILE A 34 12.38 2.81 -1.87
C ILE A 34 13.13 2.93 -3.18
N PHE A 35 13.10 4.08 -3.84
CA PHE A 35 13.77 4.32 -5.11
C PHE A 35 15.29 4.08 -5.01
N PHE A 36 15.92 4.50 -3.91
CA PHE A 36 17.36 4.28 -3.68
C PHE A 36 17.70 2.91 -3.09
N SER A 37 16.72 2.14 -2.62
CA SER A 37 16.97 0.83 -1.99
C SER A 37 16.46 -0.36 -2.79
N THR A 38 15.61 -0.14 -3.79
CA THR A 38 15.12 -1.21 -4.65
C THR A 38 16.27 -1.84 -5.43
N LYS A 39 16.26 -3.17 -5.47
CA LYS A 39 17.22 -3.96 -6.27
C LYS A 39 16.67 -4.26 -7.67
N GLU A 40 15.39 -3.95 -7.89
CA GLU A 40 14.72 -4.16 -9.16
C GLU A 40 15.21 -3.17 -10.20
N GLY A 41 15.31 -3.60 -11.45
CA GLY A 41 15.63 -2.70 -12.56
C GLY A 41 14.48 -1.71 -12.81
N MET A 42 14.80 -0.54 -13.39
CA MET A 42 13.80 0.52 -13.66
C MET A 42 12.57 0.01 -14.42
N TYR A 43 12.76 -0.90 -15.38
CA TYR A 43 11.66 -1.51 -16.14
C TYR A 43 10.74 -2.37 -15.25
N SER A 44 11.32 -3.21 -14.38
CA SER A 44 10.59 -4.05 -13.43
C SER A 44 9.78 -3.18 -12.45
N SER A 45 10.41 -2.15 -11.89
CA SER A 45 9.75 -1.20 -10.98
C SER A 45 8.62 -0.42 -11.66
N TYR A 46 8.80 0.02 -12.90
CA TYR A 46 7.74 0.71 -13.66
C TYR A 46 6.53 -0.19 -13.94
N LEU A 47 6.76 -1.46 -14.32
CA LEU A 47 5.67 -2.42 -14.46
C LEU A 47 4.99 -2.72 -13.13
N GLY A 48 5.77 -2.84 -12.05
CA GLY A 48 5.25 -3.02 -10.69
C GLY A 48 4.30 -1.88 -10.29
N MET A 49 4.68 -0.61 -10.52
CA MET A 49 3.81 0.54 -10.28
C MET A 49 2.44 0.39 -10.97
N GLY A 50 2.46 0.01 -12.25
CA GLY A 50 1.25 -0.17 -13.03
C GLY A 50 0.39 -1.30 -12.46
N ILE A 51 0.95 -2.51 -12.35
CA ILE A 51 0.17 -3.69 -12.00
C ILE A 51 -0.43 -3.59 -10.59
N PHE A 52 0.34 -3.10 -9.61
CA PHE A 52 -0.13 -2.95 -8.23
C PHE A 52 -1.23 -1.87 -8.08
N SER A 53 -1.29 -0.90 -8.99
CA SER A 53 -2.27 0.19 -8.93
C SER A 53 -3.59 -0.13 -9.64
N ILE A 54 -3.62 -1.11 -10.57
CA ILE A 54 -4.81 -1.44 -11.36
C ILE A 54 -6.05 -1.71 -10.47
N PRO A 55 -5.99 -2.55 -9.41
CA PRO A 55 -7.18 -2.81 -8.58
C PRO A 55 -7.70 -1.55 -7.90
N PHE A 56 -6.81 -0.65 -7.49
CA PHE A 56 -7.17 0.61 -6.84
C PHE A 56 -7.79 1.61 -7.83
N PHE A 57 -7.31 1.66 -9.08
CA PHE A 57 -7.95 2.46 -10.12
C PHE A 57 -9.35 1.96 -10.46
N ILE A 58 -9.56 0.64 -10.47
CA ILE A 58 -10.90 0.06 -10.65
C ILE A 58 -11.83 0.50 -9.51
N LEU A 59 -11.34 0.48 -8.27
CA LEU A 59 -12.12 0.94 -7.10
C LEU A 59 -12.46 2.43 -7.21
N LEU A 60 -11.51 3.30 -7.60
CA LEU A 60 -11.78 4.72 -7.83
C LEU A 60 -12.86 4.97 -8.91
N ILE A 61 -12.85 4.18 -9.99
CA ILE A 61 -13.89 4.29 -11.04
C ILE A 61 -15.26 3.90 -10.46
N ILE A 62 -15.32 2.83 -9.67
CA ILE A 62 -16.55 2.39 -9.01
C ILE A 62 -17.05 3.46 -8.02
N GLU A 63 -16.16 4.04 -7.23
CA GLU A 63 -16.45 5.13 -6.29
C GLU A 63 -17.05 6.35 -7.00
N TYR A 64 -16.49 6.74 -8.15
CA TYR A 64 -17.01 7.83 -8.96
C TYR A 64 -18.46 7.59 -9.40
N HIS A 65 -18.82 6.36 -9.73
CA HIS A 65 -20.18 6.00 -10.11
C HIS A 65 -21.14 5.93 -8.92
N ILE A 66 -20.68 5.46 -7.76
CA ILE A 66 -21.50 5.28 -6.55
C ILE A 66 -21.62 6.57 -5.73
N LYS A 67 -20.74 7.56 -5.97
CA LYS A 67 -20.63 8.82 -5.20
C LYS A 67 -20.39 8.58 -3.71
N TYR A 68 -19.62 7.54 -3.40
CA TYR A 68 -19.23 7.19 -2.04
C TYR A 68 -17.73 6.90 -2.03
N GLU A 69 -16.99 7.62 -1.20
CA GLU A 69 -15.54 7.44 -1.07
C GLU A 69 -15.25 6.16 -0.28
N LEU A 70 -14.54 5.23 -0.91
CA LEU A 70 -14.07 3.99 -0.30
C LEU A 70 -12.56 4.07 -0.03
N ILE A 71 -11.79 4.66 -0.96
CA ILE A 71 -10.32 4.68 -0.92
C ILE A 71 -9.79 6.11 -1.11
N GLY A 72 -8.78 6.46 -0.30
CA GLY A 72 -8.12 7.75 -0.42
C GLY A 72 -7.07 7.77 -1.54
N LEU A 73 -6.84 8.93 -2.16
CA LEU A 73 -5.72 9.09 -3.10
C LEU A 73 -4.35 8.82 -2.46
N GLY A 74 -4.23 8.98 -1.14
CA GLY A 74 -3.03 8.59 -0.39
C GLY A 74 -2.74 7.08 -0.47
N ASP A 75 -3.78 6.26 -0.38
CA ASP A 75 -3.69 4.79 -0.50
C ASP A 75 -3.21 4.38 -1.90
N VAL A 76 -3.71 5.06 -2.93
CA VAL A 76 -3.31 4.84 -4.33
C VAL A 76 -1.84 5.20 -4.52
N LYS A 77 -1.37 6.30 -3.95
CA LYS A 77 0.06 6.66 -4.01
C LYS A 77 0.91 5.63 -3.26
N LEU A 78 0.44 5.14 -2.11
CA LEU A 78 1.15 4.15 -1.29
C LEU A 78 1.30 2.80 -2.03
N ILE A 79 0.25 2.31 -2.67
CA ILE A 79 0.31 1.05 -3.44
C ILE A 79 1.22 1.18 -4.69
N ILE A 80 1.25 2.34 -5.33
CA ILE A 80 2.19 2.62 -6.43
C ILE A 80 3.63 2.53 -5.93
N ILE A 81 3.94 3.13 -4.78
CA ILE A 81 5.27 3.08 -4.17
C ILE A 81 5.65 1.62 -3.83
N PHE A 82 4.71 0.80 -3.36
CA PHE A 82 4.96 -0.62 -3.12
C PHE A 82 5.27 -1.39 -4.40
N GLY A 83 4.58 -1.05 -5.50
CA GLY A 83 4.88 -1.59 -6.83
C GLY A 83 6.31 -1.30 -7.28
N ILE A 84 6.87 -0.13 -6.97
CA ILE A 84 8.28 0.19 -7.25
C ILE A 84 9.23 -0.74 -6.51
N TYR A 85 8.94 -0.97 -5.22
CA TYR A 85 9.77 -1.78 -4.34
C TYR A 85 9.78 -3.25 -4.76
N PHE A 86 8.59 -3.84 -4.98
CA PHE A 86 8.50 -5.26 -5.33
C PHE A 86 8.80 -5.54 -6.80
N GLY A 87 8.61 -4.56 -7.68
CA GLY A 87 8.81 -4.71 -9.12
C GLY A 87 7.76 -5.60 -9.79
N TYR A 88 8.09 -6.09 -10.98
CA TYR A 88 7.26 -7.04 -11.71
C TYR A 88 7.27 -8.39 -10.99
N ARG A 89 6.09 -8.82 -10.55
CA ARG A 89 5.87 -10.10 -9.88
C ARG A 89 4.80 -10.89 -10.61
N ASP A 90 4.83 -12.20 -10.39
CA ASP A 90 3.86 -13.15 -10.87
C ASP A 90 2.49 -12.97 -10.19
N ALA A 91 1.46 -13.52 -10.84
CA ALA A 91 0.07 -13.37 -10.40
C ALA A 91 -0.18 -13.95 -9.01
N TYR A 92 0.56 -15.00 -8.62
CA TYR A 92 0.44 -15.60 -7.30
C TYR A 92 0.88 -14.63 -6.20
N PHE A 93 2.04 -13.99 -6.37
CA PHE A 93 2.52 -12.97 -5.44
C PHE A 93 1.50 -11.85 -5.27
N LEU A 94 1.00 -11.28 -6.38
CA LEU A 94 0.01 -10.19 -6.35
C LEU A 94 -1.27 -10.62 -5.62
N LEU A 95 -1.78 -11.80 -5.95
CA LEU A 95 -3.01 -12.30 -5.34
C LEU A 95 -2.82 -12.56 -3.83
N SER A 96 -1.69 -13.12 -3.42
CA SER A 96 -1.34 -13.28 -2.01
C SER A 96 -1.18 -11.95 -1.28
N PHE A 97 -0.59 -10.95 -1.94
CA PHE A 97 -0.44 -9.60 -1.43
C PHE A 97 -1.80 -8.96 -1.10
N TYR A 98 -2.73 -9.00 -2.07
CA TYR A 98 -4.06 -8.46 -1.85
C TYR A 98 -4.86 -9.28 -0.85
N GLN A 99 -4.72 -10.61 -0.82
CA GLN A 99 -5.39 -11.45 0.19
C GLN A 99 -4.99 -11.06 1.61
N VAL A 100 -3.69 -10.95 1.89
CA VAL A 100 -3.20 -10.53 3.22
C VAL A 100 -3.70 -9.13 3.56
N MET A 101 -3.70 -8.21 2.59
CA MET A 101 -4.20 -6.85 2.76
C MET A 101 -5.71 -6.84 3.08
N PHE A 102 -6.55 -7.53 2.32
CA PHE A 102 -8.00 -7.55 2.54
C PHE A 102 -8.40 -8.32 3.81
N LEU A 103 -7.70 -9.41 4.15
CA LEU A 103 -7.94 -10.13 5.40
C LEU A 103 -7.56 -9.29 6.61
N SER A 104 -6.41 -8.61 6.56
CA SER A 104 -6.00 -7.71 7.64
C SER A 104 -6.94 -6.51 7.76
N SER A 105 -7.39 -5.91 6.66
CA SER A 105 -8.36 -4.81 6.69
C SER A 105 -9.71 -5.23 7.26
N LEU A 106 -10.18 -6.46 6.97
CA LEU A 106 -11.37 -7.03 7.60
C LEU A 106 -11.21 -7.15 9.11
N ILE A 107 -10.07 -7.68 9.58
CA ILE A 107 -9.77 -7.79 11.01
C ILE A 107 -9.74 -6.41 11.67
N TYR A 108 -9.05 -5.44 11.06
CA TYR A 108 -9.00 -4.06 11.54
C TYR A 108 -10.40 -3.44 11.61
N GLY A 109 -11.23 -3.63 10.59
CA GLY A 109 -12.61 -3.15 10.57
C GLY A 109 -13.47 -3.73 11.67
N LEU A 110 -13.36 -5.04 11.92
CA LEU A 110 -14.10 -5.74 12.99
C LEU A 110 -13.68 -5.28 14.39
N ILE A 111 -12.38 -5.06 14.61
CA ILE A 111 -11.83 -4.63 15.91
C ILE A 111 -12.18 -3.16 16.19
N LEU A 112 -11.94 -2.27 15.22
CA LEU A 112 -12.12 -0.84 15.42
C LEU A 112 -13.60 -0.43 15.44
N ARG A 113 -14.49 -1.19 14.80
CA ARG A 113 -15.94 -0.90 14.66
C ARG A 113 -16.22 0.54 14.21
N LYS A 114 -15.29 1.14 13.46
CA LYS A 114 -15.42 2.51 12.93
C LYS A 114 -16.16 2.48 11.60
N ARG A 115 -16.84 3.60 11.30
CA ARG A 115 -17.56 3.80 10.02
C ARG A 115 -16.62 3.88 8.82
N TYR A 116 -15.36 4.24 9.05
CA TYR A 116 -14.28 4.28 8.08
C TYR A 116 -13.15 3.38 8.56
N VAL A 117 -12.71 2.45 7.70
CA VAL A 117 -11.62 1.52 8.01
C VAL A 117 -10.34 2.07 7.38
N PRO A 118 -9.33 2.47 8.17
CA PRO A 118 -8.06 2.93 7.64
C PRO A 118 -7.38 1.79 6.86
N PHE A 119 -7.11 2.02 5.58
CA PHE A 119 -6.59 1.00 4.68
C PHE A 119 -5.05 0.92 4.73
N ALA A 120 -4.37 2.02 5.08
CA ALA A 120 -2.92 2.10 5.13
C ALA A 120 -2.27 1.07 6.08
N PRO A 121 -2.78 0.83 7.31
CA PRO A 121 -2.23 -0.20 8.20
C PRO A 121 -2.26 -1.61 7.59
N ALA A 122 -3.36 -1.96 6.92
CA ALA A 122 -3.52 -3.26 6.27
C ALA A 122 -2.56 -3.42 5.07
N MET A 123 -2.41 -2.36 4.28
CA MET A 123 -1.43 -2.31 3.18
C MET A 123 0.01 -2.44 3.70
N CYS A 124 0.37 -1.69 4.74
CA CYS A 124 1.71 -1.73 5.34
C CYS A 124 2.03 -3.12 5.93
N LEU A 125 1.05 -3.77 6.56
CA LEU A 125 1.22 -5.13 7.06
C LEU A 125 1.49 -6.10 5.92
N SER A 126 0.71 -6.03 4.83
CA SER A 126 0.94 -6.89 3.65
C SER A 126 2.32 -6.66 3.04
N PHE A 127 2.78 -5.40 2.97
CA PHE A 127 4.14 -5.07 2.53
C PHE A 127 5.20 -5.75 3.38
N VAL A 128 5.14 -5.59 4.71
CA VAL A 128 6.15 -6.18 5.61
C VAL A 128 6.13 -7.70 5.53
N PHE A 129 4.95 -8.32 5.50
CA PHE A 129 4.81 -9.76 5.38
C PHE A 129 5.48 -10.28 4.10
N HIS A 130 5.21 -9.67 2.96
CA HIS A 130 5.77 -10.11 1.68
C HIS A 130 7.26 -9.80 1.55
N ASP A 131 7.73 -8.67 2.08
CA ASP A 131 9.16 -8.36 2.08
C ASP A 131 9.96 -9.37 2.90
N VAL A 132 9.47 -9.77 4.08
CA VAL A 132 10.13 -10.76 4.94
C VAL A 132 10.12 -12.17 4.34
N MET A 133 9.04 -12.55 3.66
CA MET A 133 8.87 -13.91 3.14
C MET A 133 9.56 -14.15 1.79
N TYR A 134 9.70 -13.12 0.96
CA TYR A 134 10.09 -13.28 -0.45
C TYR A 134 11.34 -12.49 -0.88
N VAL A 135 11.94 -11.64 -0.03
CA VAL A 135 13.03 -10.71 -0.41
C VAL A 135 14.20 -10.65 0.57
#